data_AF-A0A933NGF8-F1
#
_entry.id   AF-A0A933NGF8-F1
#
_cell.length_a   1.000
_cell.length_b   1.000
_cell.length_c   1.000
_cell.angle_alpha   90.00
_cell.angle_beta   90.00
_cell.angle_gamma   90.00
#
_symmetry.space_group_name_H-M   'P 1'
#
loop_
_entity.id
_entity.type
_entity.pdbx_description
1 polymer ?
#
loop_
_entity_poly.entity_id
_entity_poly.type
_entity_poly.pdbx_seq_one_letter_code
_entity_poly.pdbx_strand_id
1 'polypeptide(L)'
;MIAELLRLADLNDLTGHEAFRRRPVHWFVDLDEEGRFLSLSPTVASTEGGSRETALPRGKVYSVPRNYHMQVRDGSVQSVCTNQNNWLPDFLAGPVSEIFPRGADGRQSVQFSKRRKTWELLFEAFNGLPDVPELRAVIKFLRSRPRFEDLPLPIEDAKQRSTVQKRLAEGDERVSFRVNGVNLLNVPDLKAWWTSRLREERRRVLDVLSPGADFYQHGQGKLTEYSPVVFSSIPFVSYDKAPFMSYGLGKQTTPYRLETVEKAAAALNWLLENDSCHMRSSAGAGWRVCRTLGGQGFAHRPRFSLESLGLDSSRQ
;
A
#
# COMPACT_ATOMS: atom_id res chain seq x y z
N MET A 1 -10.13 -18.86 6.84
CA MET A 1 -9.76 -17.42 6.73
C MET A 1 -9.30 -17.06 5.34
N ILE A 2 -8.21 -17.66 4.82
CA ILE A 2 -7.70 -17.36 3.46
C ILE A 2 -8.79 -17.54 2.38
N ALA A 3 -9.56 -18.64 2.40
CA ALA A 3 -10.68 -18.84 1.46
C ALA A 3 -11.71 -17.69 1.45
N GLU A 4 -12.00 -17.07 2.60
CA GLU A 4 -12.92 -15.92 2.67
C GLU A 4 -12.27 -14.64 2.11
N LEU A 5 -10.96 -14.47 2.29
CA LEU A 5 -10.22 -13.36 1.67
C LEU A 5 -10.16 -13.51 0.15
N LEU A 6 -9.94 -14.73 -0.36
CA LEU A 6 -9.98 -15.00 -1.80
C LEU A 6 -11.37 -14.71 -2.37
N ARG A 7 -12.44 -15.17 -1.70
CA ARG A 7 -13.81 -14.85 -2.09
C ARG A 7 -14.07 -13.34 -2.11
N LEU A 8 -13.58 -12.61 -1.10
CA LEU A 8 -13.70 -11.15 -1.06
C LEU A 8 -12.92 -10.48 -2.19
N ALA A 9 -11.73 -10.99 -2.51
CA ALA A 9 -10.93 -10.51 -3.64
C ALA A 9 -11.70 -10.66 -4.95
N ASP A 10 -12.22 -11.86 -5.23
CA ASP A 10 -12.98 -12.14 -6.45
C ASP A 10 -14.28 -11.29 -6.54
N LEU A 11 -14.97 -11.07 -5.42
CA LEU A 11 -16.18 -10.22 -5.37
C LEU A 11 -15.90 -8.73 -5.66
N ASN A 12 -14.66 -8.27 -5.46
CA ASN A 12 -14.26 -6.87 -5.63
C ASN A 12 -13.25 -6.69 -6.78
N ASP A 13 -13.06 -7.71 -7.62
CA ASP A 13 -12.09 -7.71 -8.72
C ASP A 13 -10.66 -7.34 -8.28
N LEU A 14 -10.27 -7.80 -7.08
CA LEU A 14 -8.94 -7.56 -6.52
C LEU A 14 -7.97 -8.64 -6.98
N THR A 15 -6.84 -8.21 -7.51
CA THR A 15 -5.82 -9.09 -8.07
C THR A 15 -4.58 -9.18 -7.18
N GLY A 16 -4.38 -8.19 -6.30
CA GLY A 16 -3.22 -8.04 -5.42
C GLY A 16 -1.94 -7.56 -6.10
N HIS A 17 -1.99 -7.35 -7.40
CA HIS A 17 -0.93 -6.76 -8.20
C HIS A 17 -1.43 -5.54 -8.99
N GLU A 18 -2.35 -4.78 -8.39
CA GLU A 18 -2.85 -3.54 -8.98
C GLU A 18 -1.69 -2.55 -9.16
N ALA A 19 -1.53 -2.02 -10.37
CA ALA A 19 -0.49 -1.05 -10.68
C ALA A 19 -0.70 0.31 -9.96
N PHE A 20 -1.92 0.57 -9.50
CA PHE A 20 -2.31 1.82 -8.87
C PHE A 20 -3.09 1.58 -7.59
N ARG A 21 -2.98 2.52 -6.65
CA ARG A 21 -3.77 2.55 -5.41
C ARG A 21 -4.35 3.93 -5.17
N ARG A 22 -5.46 4.00 -4.42
CA ARG A 22 -6.08 5.26 -4.04
C ARG A 22 -5.29 5.87 -2.88
N ARG A 23 -4.75 7.08 -3.06
CA ARG A 23 -4.05 7.82 -2.01
C ARG A 23 -4.43 9.31 -2.03
N PRO A 24 -4.53 9.95 -0.85
CA PRO A 24 -4.72 11.39 -0.79
C PRO A 24 -3.43 12.10 -1.19
N VAL A 25 -3.53 13.09 -2.07
CA VAL A 25 -2.48 14.06 -2.34
C VAL A 25 -2.94 15.38 -1.76
N HIS A 26 -2.10 16.02 -0.96
CA HIS A 26 -2.45 17.20 -0.19
C HIS A 26 -1.97 18.47 -0.88
N TRP A 27 -0.82 18.38 -1.56
CA TRP A 27 -0.18 19.51 -2.21
C TRP A 27 0.34 19.15 -3.59
N PHE A 28 0.31 20.13 -4.49
CA PHE A 28 1.06 20.12 -5.73
C PHE A 28 2.17 21.15 -5.67
N VAL A 29 3.38 20.72 -6.05
CA VAL A 29 4.44 21.62 -6.51
C VAL A 29 4.12 21.94 -7.96
N ASP A 30 3.73 23.18 -8.22
CA ASP A 30 3.39 23.68 -9.55
C ASP A 30 4.65 24.20 -10.23
N LEU A 31 4.89 23.70 -11.44
CA LEU A 31 6.03 24.02 -12.28
C LEU A 31 5.57 24.56 -13.63
N ASP A 32 6.39 25.39 -14.27
CA ASP A 32 6.25 25.70 -15.70
C ASP A 32 6.83 24.58 -16.58
N GLU A 33 6.69 24.73 -17.90
CA GLU A 33 7.18 23.77 -18.90
C GLU A 33 8.71 23.59 -18.84
N GLU A 34 9.44 24.59 -18.36
CA GLU A 34 10.89 24.53 -18.19
C GLU A 34 11.32 23.97 -16.83
N GLY A 35 10.39 23.57 -15.96
CA GLY A 35 10.68 23.05 -14.63
C GLY A 35 11.06 24.13 -13.61
N ARG A 36 10.70 25.40 -13.84
CA ARG A 36 10.81 26.45 -12.82
C ARG A 36 9.61 26.37 -11.89
N PHE A 37 9.87 26.60 -10.62
CA PHE A 37 8.83 26.65 -9.60
C PHE A 37 7.90 27.85 -9.81
N LEU A 38 6.60 27.61 -9.78
CA LEU A 38 5.56 28.63 -9.83
C LEU A 38 4.93 28.85 -8.46
N SER A 39 4.42 27.77 -7.86
CA SER A 39 3.71 27.83 -6.58
C SER A 39 3.64 26.47 -5.92
N LEU A 40 3.29 26.47 -4.63
CA LEU A 40 2.84 25.28 -3.93
C LEU A 40 1.34 25.45 -3.67
N SER A 41 0.51 24.54 -4.18
CA SER A 41 -0.95 24.66 -4.10
C SER A 41 -1.59 23.50 -3.33
N PRO A 42 -2.56 23.75 -2.42
CA PRO A 42 -3.31 22.68 -1.78
C PRO A 42 -4.29 22.05 -2.78
N THR A 43 -4.61 20.77 -2.63
CA THR A 43 -5.56 20.07 -3.50
C THR A 43 -7.02 20.23 -3.09
N VAL A 44 -7.28 20.66 -1.85
CA VAL A 44 -8.62 21.01 -1.34
C VAL A 44 -8.47 22.12 -0.31
N ALA A 45 -9.42 23.06 -0.27
CA ALA A 45 -9.52 24.02 0.81
C ALA A 45 -9.90 23.28 2.10
N SER A 46 -9.13 23.51 3.16
CA SER A 46 -9.40 22.98 4.49
C SER A 46 -10.77 23.49 4.99
N THR A 47 -11.79 22.64 5.02
CA THR A 47 -12.98 22.92 5.86
C THR A 47 -12.64 22.55 7.30
N GLU A 48 -12.03 23.48 8.03
CA GLU A 48 -12.04 23.46 9.50
C GLU A 48 -13.47 23.81 9.95
N GLY A 49 -14.21 22.84 10.48
CA GLY A 49 -15.54 23.12 11.03
C GLY A 49 -16.41 21.91 11.42
N GLY A 50 -16.06 20.69 11.04
CA GLY A 50 -16.84 19.49 11.41
C GLY A 50 -16.37 18.86 12.73
N SER A 51 -17.30 18.26 13.48
CA SER A 51 -16.96 17.30 14.54
C SER A 51 -16.03 16.20 13.99
N ARG A 52 -15.33 15.46 14.87
CA ARG A 52 -14.43 14.37 14.47
C ARG A 52 -15.10 13.30 13.58
N GLU A 53 -16.43 13.25 13.57
CA GLU A 53 -17.29 12.38 12.75
C GLU A 53 -17.63 12.95 11.34
N THR A 54 -17.45 14.26 11.11
CA THR A 54 -17.85 14.96 9.87
C THR A 54 -16.70 15.68 9.18
N ALA A 55 -15.47 15.57 9.71
CA ALA A 55 -14.30 16.12 9.06
C ALA A 55 -14.07 15.43 7.70
N LEU A 56 -14.27 16.19 6.61
CA LEU A 56 -13.96 15.71 5.27
C LEU A 56 -12.48 15.27 5.22
N PRO A 57 -12.17 14.14 4.56
CA PRO A 57 -10.80 13.67 4.44
C PRO A 57 -9.95 14.74 3.76
N ARG A 58 -8.83 15.09 4.40
CA ARG A 58 -7.93 16.12 3.89
C ARG A 58 -7.19 15.59 2.65
N GLY A 59 -7.07 16.45 1.65
CA GLY A 59 -6.45 16.10 0.37
C GLY A 59 -7.42 15.43 -0.62
N LYS A 60 -7.16 15.61 -1.91
CA LYS A 60 -7.92 14.95 -2.97
C LYS A 60 -7.36 13.56 -3.22
N VAL A 61 -8.23 12.57 -3.37
CA VAL A 61 -7.83 11.19 -3.64
C VAL A 61 -7.48 11.03 -5.12
N TYR A 62 -6.29 10.51 -5.39
CA TYR A 62 -5.81 10.19 -6.74
C TYR A 62 -5.48 8.70 -6.88
N SER A 63 -5.45 8.25 -8.13
CA SER A 63 -4.89 6.95 -8.50
C SER A 63 -3.38 7.11 -8.59
N VAL A 64 -2.67 6.67 -7.54
CA VAL A 64 -1.22 6.81 -7.40
C VAL A 64 -0.54 5.50 -7.78
N PRO A 65 0.52 5.54 -8.61
CA PRO A 65 1.36 4.38 -8.91
C PRO A 65 1.80 3.64 -7.63
N ARG A 66 1.41 2.37 -7.52
CA ARG A 66 1.75 1.49 -6.41
C ARG A 66 2.98 0.66 -6.77
N ASN A 67 3.94 0.56 -5.85
CA ASN A 67 5.05 -0.37 -6.03
C ASN A 67 4.63 -1.82 -5.85
N TYR A 68 5.22 -2.68 -6.69
CA TYR A 68 5.15 -4.10 -6.50
C TYR A 68 6.00 -4.50 -5.28
N HIS A 69 5.44 -5.38 -4.46
CA HIS A 69 5.97 -5.63 -3.11
C HIS A 69 6.86 -6.87 -3.03
N MET A 70 6.94 -7.66 -4.11
CA MET A 70 7.86 -8.79 -4.23
C MET A 70 8.92 -8.45 -5.28
N GLN A 71 10.19 -8.47 -4.90
CA GLN A 71 11.29 -8.12 -5.81
C GLN A 71 12.31 -9.25 -5.85
N VAL A 72 12.83 -9.51 -7.06
CA VAL A 72 13.96 -10.41 -7.26
C VAL A 72 15.26 -9.62 -7.12
N ARG A 73 16.20 -10.15 -6.35
CA ARG A 73 17.58 -9.67 -6.32
C ARG A 73 18.52 -10.85 -6.21
N ASP A 74 19.58 -10.83 -7.02
CA ASP A 74 20.59 -11.88 -7.10
C ASP A 74 19.98 -13.29 -7.35
N GLY A 75 18.95 -13.35 -8.21
CA GLY A 75 18.26 -14.59 -8.58
C GLY A 75 17.32 -15.16 -7.52
N SER A 76 17.09 -14.46 -6.41
CA SER A 76 16.21 -14.90 -5.32
C SER A 76 15.16 -13.85 -4.97
N VAL A 77 14.00 -14.27 -4.46
CA VAL A 77 12.96 -13.36 -3.96
C VAL A 77 13.40 -12.83 -2.59
N GLN A 78 13.67 -11.53 -2.47
CA GLN A 78 14.25 -10.95 -1.24
C GLN A 78 13.24 -10.54 -0.18
N SER A 79 12.00 -10.23 -0.55
CA SER A 79 10.97 -9.76 0.38
C SER A 79 9.59 -10.07 -0.17
N VAL A 80 8.71 -10.53 0.72
CA VAL A 80 7.31 -10.82 0.42
C VAL A 80 6.42 -10.16 1.47
N CYS A 81 5.56 -9.25 1.02
CA CYS A 81 4.45 -8.65 1.77
C CYS A 81 4.80 -8.01 3.12
N THR A 82 6.07 -7.78 3.46
CA THR A 82 6.47 -7.45 4.84
C THR A 82 6.06 -6.08 5.34
N ASN A 83 5.50 -5.18 4.50
CA ASN A 83 4.66 -4.02 4.88
C ASN A 83 4.50 -3.04 3.69
N GLN A 84 3.25 -2.65 3.39
CA GLN A 84 2.91 -1.62 2.38
C GLN A 84 3.53 -0.23 2.63
N ASN A 85 4.11 -0.02 3.81
CA ASN A 85 4.75 1.22 4.26
C ASN A 85 6.28 1.14 4.37
N ASN A 86 6.91 -0.05 4.31
CA ASN A 86 8.32 -0.18 4.72
C ASN A 86 9.37 -0.02 3.61
N TRP A 87 9.12 -0.40 2.36
CA TRP A 87 10.27 -0.57 1.45
C TRP A 87 10.31 0.23 0.15
N LEU A 88 9.18 0.70 -0.36
CA LEU A 88 9.17 1.42 -1.63
C LEU A 88 8.28 2.67 -1.56
N PRO A 89 8.82 3.85 -1.90
CA PRO A 89 8.09 5.12 -1.87
C PRO A 89 7.05 5.14 -2.99
N ASP A 90 5.86 5.65 -2.73
CA ASP A 90 4.84 5.82 -3.77
C ASP A 90 5.40 6.64 -4.94
N PHE A 91 5.32 6.09 -6.15
CA PHE A 91 5.88 6.75 -7.32
C PHE A 91 5.01 7.96 -7.69
N LEU A 92 5.66 9.11 -7.96
CA LEU A 92 5.06 10.42 -8.27
C LEU A 92 4.27 11.12 -7.15
N ALA A 93 4.10 10.51 -5.97
CA ALA A 93 3.46 11.17 -4.83
C ALA A 93 3.96 10.61 -3.50
N GLY A 94 4.48 11.45 -2.60
CA GLY A 94 5.01 10.98 -1.33
C GLY A 94 5.15 12.08 -0.29
N PRO A 95 5.54 11.73 0.94
CA PRO A 95 5.97 12.69 1.95
C PRO A 95 7.11 13.57 1.43
N VAL A 96 7.20 14.81 1.94
CA VAL A 96 8.27 15.74 1.57
C VAL A 96 9.66 15.12 1.82
N SER A 97 9.82 14.36 2.90
CA SER A 97 11.06 13.65 3.25
C SER A 97 11.50 12.60 2.22
N GLU A 98 10.56 12.04 1.46
CA GLU A 98 10.85 11.04 0.41
C GLU A 98 11.15 11.69 -0.94
N ILE A 99 10.95 13.00 -1.09
CA ILE A 99 11.18 13.75 -2.34
C ILE A 99 12.36 14.72 -2.20
N PHE A 100 12.43 15.46 -1.09
CA PHE A 100 13.38 16.55 -0.86
C PHE A 100 14.48 16.14 0.12
N PRO A 101 15.76 16.49 -0.13
CA PRO A 101 16.87 16.00 0.70
C PRO A 101 16.82 16.38 2.19
N ARG A 102 16.21 17.53 2.50
CA ARG A 102 16.14 18.12 3.84
C ARG A 102 14.71 18.12 4.42
N GLY A 103 13.82 17.29 3.88
CA GLY A 103 12.44 17.24 4.34
C GLY A 103 11.73 18.59 4.27
N ALA A 104 10.71 18.79 5.11
CA ALA A 104 9.88 20.00 5.11
C ALA A 104 10.40 21.12 6.02
N ASP A 105 11.26 20.79 6.99
CA ASP A 105 11.77 21.68 8.02
C ASP A 105 13.26 22.03 7.82
N GLY A 106 13.86 21.60 6.70
CA GLY A 106 15.27 21.81 6.41
C GLY A 106 16.23 20.93 7.22
N ARG A 107 15.72 20.03 8.06
CA ARG A 107 16.54 19.13 8.87
C ARG A 107 16.91 17.88 8.07
N GLN A 108 18.04 17.27 8.43
CA GLN A 108 18.49 16.06 7.74
C GLN A 108 17.46 14.94 7.90
N SER A 109 16.85 14.53 6.79
CA SER A 109 15.81 13.50 6.81
C SER A 109 16.39 12.13 7.13
N VAL A 110 15.73 11.40 8.04
CA VAL A 110 16.04 10.01 8.42
C VAL A 110 15.73 9.02 7.27
N GLN A 111 15.01 9.46 6.22
CA GLN A 111 14.49 8.59 5.15
C GLN A 111 15.35 8.58 3.87
N PHE A 112 16.68 8.64 4.00
CA PHE A 112 17.61 8.68 2.86
C PHE A 112 17.39 7.53 1.86
N SER A 113 17.14 6.32 2.35
CA SER A 113 16.94 5.13 1.49
C SER A 113 15.68 5.24 0.63
N LYS A 114 14.56 5.67 1.21
CA LYS A 114 13.31 5.87 0.48
C LYS A 114 13.46 6.98 -0.55
N ARG A 115 14.03 8.13 -0.15
CA ARG A 115 14.30 9.24 -1.07
C ARG A 115 15.15 8.82 -2.27
N ARG A 116 16.23 8.08 -2.00
CA ARG A 116 17.09 7.54 -3.06
C ARG A 116 16.29 6.69 -4.03
N LYS A 117 15.46 5.76 -3.54
CA LYS A 117 14.58 4.95 -4.39
C LYS A 117 13.57 5.80 -5.17
N THR A 118 12.97 6.83 -4.56
CA THR A 118 12.05 7.75 -5.26
C THR A 118 12.74 8.38 -6.46
N TRP A 119 13.97 8.87 -6.26
CA TRP A 119 14.76 9.50 -7.30
C TRP A 119 15.19 8.50 -8.37
N GLU A 120 15.66 7.31 -7.98
CA GLU A 120 16.00 6.24 -8.91
C GLU A 120 14.81 5.90 -9.83
N LEU A 121 13.59 5.78 -9.27
CA LEU A 121 12.36 5.54 -10.04
C LEU A 121 12.02 6.67 -11.00
N LEU A 122 12.16 7.92 -10.57
CA LEU A 122 11.92 9.10 -11.41
C LEU A 122 12.91 9.16 -12.58
N PHE A 123 14.19 8.87 -12.33
CA PHE A 123 15.20 8.83 -13.39
C PHE A 123 15.03 7.63 -14.31
N GLU A 124 14.65 6.47 -13.79
CA GLU A 124 14.30 5.29 -14.60
C GLU A 124 13.14 5.62 -15.55
N ALA A 125 12.09 6.25 -15.04
CA ALA A 125 10.97 6.72 -15.86
C ALA A 125 11.41 7.72 -16.92
N PHE A 126 12.26 8.69 -16.55
CA PHE A 126 12.77 9.70 -17.48
C PHE A 126 13.59 9.11 -18.62
N ASN A 127 14.41 8.09 -18.32
CA ASN A 127 15.19 7.39 -19.34
C ASN A 127 14.29 6.55 -20.26
N GLY A 128 13.19 5.98 -19.74
CA GLY A 128 12.21 5.24 -20.54
C GLY A 128 11.23 6.11 -21.33
N LEU A 129 11.06 7.37 -20.93
CA LEU A 129 10.11 8.33 -21.49
C LEU A 129 10.75 9.73 -21.67
N PRO A 130 11.79 9.87 -22.51
CA PRO A 130 12.52 11.13 -22.66
C PRO A 130 11.68 12.25 -23.27
N ASP A 131 10.62 11.89 -24.00
CA ASP A 131 9.77 12.82 -24.75
C ASP A 131 8.57 13.35 -23.95
N VAL A 132 8.37 12.88 -22.71
CA VAL A 132 7.28 13.37 -21.85
C VAL A 132 7.71 14.70 -21.20
N PRO A 133 7.13 15.86 -21.61
CA PRO A 133 7.61 17.17 -21.19
C PRO A 133 7.40 17.41 -19.69
N GLU A 134 6.29 16.94 -19.11
CA GLU A 134 6.01 17.10 -17.68
C GLU A 134 7.05 16.39 -16.81
N LEU A 135 7.46 15.19 -17.22
CA LEU A 135 8.50 14.44 -16.52
C LEU A 135 9.85 15.14 -16.65
N ARG A 136 10.18 15.66 -17.83
CA ARG A 136 11.42 16.44 -18.05
C ARG A 136 11.49 17.68 -17.16
N ALA A 137 10.39 18.43 -17.06
CA ALA A 137 10.29 19.62 -16.21
C ALA A 137 10.52 19.26 -14.72
N VAL A 138 9.87 18.20 -14.23
CA VAL A 138 10.03 17.72 -12.85
C VAL A 138 11.46 17.26 -12.57
N ILE A 139 12.07 16.53 -13.50
CA ILE A 139 13.47 16.08 -13.37
C ILE A 139 14.43 17.26 -13.34
N LYS A 140 14.22 18.27 -14.20
CA LYS A 140 15.01 19.49 -14.22
C LYS A 140 14.88 20.27 -12.90
N PHE A 141 13.66 20.39 -12.38
CA PHE A 141 13.40 20.95 -11.05
C PHE A 141 14.16 20.18 -9.96
N LEU A 142 14.01 18.85 -9.87
CA LEU A 142 14.68 18.07 -8.83
C LEU A 142 16.20 18.11 -8.94
N ARG A 143 16.76 18.14 -10.16
CA ARG A 143 18.20 18.28 -10.40
C ARG A 143 18.76 19.62 -9.94
N SER A 144 17.97 20.68 -9.88
CA SER A 144 18.39 21.96 -9.28
C SER A 144 18.52 21.90 -7.75
N ARG A 145 18.21 20.74 -7.14
CA ARG A 145 18.28 20.46 -5.69
C ARG A 145 17.49 21.50 -4.87
N PRO A 146 16.19 21.68 -5.16
CA PRO A 146 15.35 22.61 -4.43
C PRO A 146 15.27 22.22 -2.96
N ARG A 147 15.25 23.23 -2.10
CA ARG A 147 14.98 23.10 -0.67
C ARG A 147 13.48 23.33 -0.46
N PHE A 148 12.79 22.39 0.17
CA PHE A 148 11.35 22.52 0.36
C PHE A 148 11.02 23.68 1.32
N GLU A 149 11.87 23.90 2.31
CA GLU A 149 11.76 24.99 3.29
C GLU A 149 11.82 26.39 2.65
N ASP A 150 12.36 26.52 1.44
CA ASP A 150 12.39 27.77 0.67
C ASP A 150 11.12 27.98 -0.17
N LEU A 151 10.25 26.97 -0.30
CA LEU A 151 9.03 27.06 -1.11
C LEU A 151 7.94 27.77 -0.29
N PRO A 152 7.36 28.88 -0.78
CA PRO A 152 6.34 29.60 -0.06
C PRO A 152 5.06 28.77 0.08
N LEU A 153 4.62 28.55 1.32
CA LEU A 153 3.30 27.99 1.62
C LEU A 153 2.23 29.08 1.43
N PRO A 154 1.14 28.83 0.70
CA PRO A 154 0.06 29.79 0.47
C PRO A 154 -0.87 29.90 1.69
N ILE A 155 -0.31 30.05 2.88
CA ILE A 155 -1.04 30.14 4.15
C ILE A 155 -0.55 31.40 4.87
N GLU A 156 -1.42 32.40 5.00
CA GLU A 156 -1.11 33.67 5.67
C GLU A 156 -1.08 33.53 7.20
N ASP A 157 -2.02 32.76 7.77
CA ASP A 157 -2.12 32.55 9.21
C ASP A 157 -0.92 31.74 9.75
N ALA A 158 -0.23 32.30 10.74
CA ALA A 158 0.99 31.71 11.30
C ALA A 158 0.74 30.39 12.04
N LYS A 159 -0.41 30.24 12.69
CA LYS A 159 -0.75 29.03 13.46
C LYS A 159 -1.10 27.87 12.53
N GLN A 160 -1.88 28.13 11.48
CA GLN A 160 -2.17 27.17 10.43
C GLN A 160 -0.89 26.80 9.69
N ARG A 161 -0.04 27.77 9.34
CA ARG A 161 1.25 27.51 8.68
C ARG A 161 2.13 26.58 9.50
N SER A 162 2.28 26.84 10.80
CA SER A 162 3.03 25.97 11.73
C SER A 162 2.44 24.56 11.80
N THR A 163 1.11 24.44 11.87
CA THR A 163 0.42 23.14 11.88
C THR A 163 0.66 22.34 10.60
N VAL A 164 0.56 22.98 9.44
CA VAL A 164 0.82 22.36 8.14
C VAL A 164 2.27 21.94 8.00
N GLN A 165 3.21 22.83 8.39
CA GLN A 165 4.64 22.51 8.34
C GLN A 165 4.99 21.32 9.22
N LYS A 166 4.39 21.23 10.42
CA LYS A 166 4.53 20.07 11.30
C LYS A 166 4.05 18.78 10.62
N ARG A 167 2.85 18.78 10.02
CA ARG A 167 2.30 17.59 9.33
C ARG A 167 3.13 17.17 8.12
N LEU A 168 3.65 18.14 7.35
CA LEU A 168 4.57 17.88 6.24
C LEU A 168 5.88 17.25 6.73
N ALA A 169 6.40 17.69 7.88
CA ALA A 169 7.60 17.13 8.50
C ALA A 169 7.38 15.73 9.09
N GLU A 170 6.21 15.47 9.68
CA GLU A 170 5.80 14.17 10.21
C GLU A 170 5.47 13.14 9.11
N GLY A 171 5.28 13.60 7.87
CA GLY A 171 4.97 12.76 6.72
C GLY A 171 3.49 12.42 6.55
N ASP A 172 2.63 13.10 7.31
CA ASP A 172 1.16 12.98 7.22
C ASP A 172 0.61 13.56 5.91
N GLU A 173 1.34 14.52 5.33
CA GLU A 173 0.96 15.19 4.09
C GLU A 173 1.81 14.73 2.90
N ARG A 174 1.12 14.52 1.78
CA ARG A 174 1.68 13.99 0.54
C ARG A 174 1.73 15.05 -0.53
N VAL A 175 2.86 15.13 -1.22
CA VAL A 175 3.15 16.08 -2.28
C VAL A 175 3.28 15.34 -3.61
N SER A 176 2.76 15.94 -4.67
CA SER A 176 2.97 15.53 -6.06
C SER A 176 3.30 16.75 -6.92
N PHE A 177 3.43 16.58 -8.23
CA PHE A 177 3.84 17.63 -9.16
C PHE A 177 2.75 17.92 -10.19
N ARG A 178 2.69 19.18 -10.61
CA ARG A 178 1.86 19.64 -11.72
C ARG A 178 2.69 20.55 -12.61
N VAL A 179 2.69 20.29 -13.91
CA VAL A 179 3.47 21.04 -14.89
C VAL A 179 2.51 21.71 -15.86
N ASN A 180 2.53 23.04 -15.93
CA ASN A 180 1.60 23.84 -16.74
C ASN A 180 0.12 23.38 -16.55
N GLY A 181 -0.30 23.17 -15.31
CA GLY A 181 -1.65 22.70 -14.99
C GLY A 181 -1.90 21.19 -15.12
N VAL A 182 -1.00 20.44 -15.77
CA VAL A 182 -1.11 18.99 -15.96
C VAL A 182 -0.57 18.22 -14.74
N ASN A 183 -1.43 17.45 -14.08
CA ASN A 183 -1.03 16.60 -12.95
C ASN A 183 -0.22 15.40 -13.44
N LEU A 184 1.01 15.24 -12.92
CA LEU A 184 1.92 14.17 -13.29
C LEU A 184 1.33 12.77 -13.05
N LEU A 185 0.45 12.61 -12.06
CA LEU A 185 -0.27 11.37 -11.77
C LEU A 185 -1.29 10.99 -12.86
N ASN A 186 -1.62 11.91 -13.76
CA ASN A 186 -2.61 11.73 -14.83
C ASN A 186 -2.01 11.64 -16.23
N VAL A 187 -0.69 11.78 -16.37
CA VAL A 187 -0.01 11.67 -17.66
C VAL A 187 -0.14 10.22 -18.20
N PRO A 188 -0.76 10.00 -19.37
CA PRO A 188 -1.04 8.65 -19.88
C PRO A 188 0.21 7.80 -20.10
N ASP A 189 1.25 8.37 -20.68
CA ASP A 189 2.49 7.64 -20.99
C ASP A 189 3.19 7.16 -19.72
N LEU A 190 3.19 7.98 -18.68
CA LEU A 190 3.71 7.60 -17.35
C LEU A 190 2.91 6.46 -16.73
N LYS A 191 1.57 6.47 -16.86
CA LYS A 191 0.73 5.36 -16.38
C LYS A 191 0.99 4.07 -17.16
N ALA A 192 1.11 4.16 -18.47
CA ALA A 192 1.40 3.02 -19.34
C ALA A 192 2.77 2.42 -19.01
N TRP A 193 3.79 3.27 -18.90
CA TRP A 193 5.14 2.87 -18.51
C TRP A 193 5.15 2.20 -17.14
N TRP A 194 4.50 2.78 -16.13
CA TRP A 194 4.42 2.18 -14.80
C TRP A 194 3.76 0.80 -14.80
N THR A 195 2.65 0.68 -15.54
CA THR A 195 1.94 -0.60 -15.68
C THR A 195 2.82 -1.65 -16.35
N SER A 196 3.58 -1.28 -17.37
CA SER A 196 4.52 -2.17 -18.06
C SER A 196 5.63 -2.62 -17.11
N ARG A 197 6.25 -1.67 -16.39
CA ARG A 197 7.31 -1.93 -15.41
C ARG A 197 6.85 -2.92 -14.33
N LEU A 198 5.67 -2.70 -13.75
CA LEU A 198 5.11 -3.57 -12.71
C LEU A 198 4.83 -4.99 -13.23
N ARG A 199 4.32 -5.11 -14.47
CA ARG A 199 4.13 -6.42 -15.12
C ARG A 199 5.45 -7.15 -15.33
N GLU A 200 6.49 -6.44 -15.76
CA GLU A 200 7.82 -7.02 -15.94
C GLU A 200 8.42 -7.46 -14.60
N GLU A 201 8.31 -6.64 -13.55
CA GLU A 201 8.76 -6.98 -12.21
C GLU A 201 8.07 -8.24 -11.67
N ARG A 202 6.74 -8.32 -11.83
CA ARG A 202 5.97 -9.52 -11.50
C ARG A 202 6.40 -10.74 -12.31
N ARG A 203 6.69 -10.58 -13.60
CA ARG A 203 7.19 -11.68 -14.45
C ARG A 203 8.52 -12.21 -13.94
N ARG A 204 9.47 -11.31 -13.63
CA ARG A 204 10.77 -11.70 -13.06
C ARG A 204 10.62 -12.52 -11.76
N VAL A 205 9.67 -12.14 -10.90
CA VAL A 205 9.34 -12.93 -9.71
C VAL A 205 8.80 -14.31 -10.09
N LEU A 206 7.83 -14.39 -11.00
CA LEU A 206 7.27 -15.67 -11.45
C LEU A 206 8.34 -16.61 -12.04
N ASP A 207 9.34 -16.06 -12.74
CA ASP A 207 10.40 -16.83 -13.39
C ASP A 207 11.29 -17.56 -12.38
N VAL A 208 11.54 -16.98 -11.21
CA VAL A 208 12.38 -17.58 -10.16
C VAL A 208 11.62 -18.49 -9.20
N LEU A 209 10.29 -18.43 -9.19
CA LEU A 209 9.47 -19.28 -8.31
C LEU A 209 9.34 -20.71 -8.85
N SER A 210 9.32 -21.67 -7.93
CA SER A 210 9.14 -23.09 -8.24
C SER A 210 7.68 -23.39 -8.61
N PRO A 211 7.43 -24.29 -9.57
CA PRO A 211 6.08 -24.77 -9.84
C PRO A 211 5.59 -25.70 -8.71
N GLY A 212 4.30 -25.67 -8.42
CA GLY A 212 3.64 -26.60 -7.50
C GLY A 212 2.16 -26.28 -7.33
N ALA A 213 1.48 -26.97 -6.42
CA ALA A 213 0.06 -26.77 -6.15
C ALA A 213 -0.15 -26.18 -4.75
N ASP A 214 -1.22 -25.40 -4.59
CA ASP A 214 -1.72 -25.01 -3.27
C ASP A 214 -3.13 -25.56 -3.03
N PHE A 215 -3.60 -25.48 -1.79
CA PHE A 215 -4.91 -26.01 -1.38
C PHE A 215 -6.11 -25.16 -1.84
N TYR A 216 -5.88 -23.98 -2.43
CA TYR A 216 -6.94 -22.96 -2.62
C TYR A 216 -7.39 -22.77 -4.06
N GLN A 217 -6.57 -23.16 -5.04
CA GLN A 217 -7.01 -23.17 -6.43
C GLN A 217 -6.70 -24.53 -7.08
N HIS A 218 -7.34 -24.85 -8.19
CA HIS A 218 -7.03 -26.09 -8.92
C HIS A 218 -5.76 -25.92 -9.78
N GLY A 219 -5.09 -27.03 -10.09
CA GLY A 219 -3.92 -27.07 -10.98
C GLY A 219 -2.58 -26.68 -10.34
N GLN A 220 -1.56 -26.55 -11.20
CA GLN A 220 -0.22 -26.11 -10.81
C GLN A 220 0.00 -24.62 -11.08
N GLY A 221 0.83 -23.98 -10.28
CA GLY A 221 1.26 -22.59 -10.46
C GLY A 221 2.56 -22.29 -9.71
N LYS A 222 2.97 -21.02 -9.71
CA LYS A 222 4.23 -20.58 -9.10
C LYS A 222 4.08 -20.40 -7.59
N LEU A 223 4.74 -21.23 -6.81
CA LEU A 223 4.70 -21.23 -5.34
C LEU A 223 5.66 -20.20 -4.76
N THR A 224 5.19 -19.45 -3.77
CA THR A 224 6.02 -18.60 -2.91
C THR A 224 6.48 -19.40 -1.69
N GLU A 225 7.66 -19.09 -1.18
CA GLU A 225 8.15 -19.61 0.10
C GLU A 225 7.50 -18.91 1.31
N TYR A 226 6.62 -17.94 1.08
CA TYR A 226 6.18 -16.98 2.08
C TYR A 226 4.65 -16.92 2.20
N SER A 227 4.15 -17.07 3.43
CA SER A 227 2.76 -16.79 3.75
C SER A 227 2.40 -15.30 3.59
N PRO A 228 1.15 -14.98 3.24
CA PRO A 228 0.67 -13.61 3.32
C PRO A 228 0.75 -13.12 4.78
N VAL A 229 1.25 -11.91 4.99
CA VAL A 229 1.37 -11.28 6.33
C VAL A 229 0.48 -10.05 6.46
N VAL A 230 -0.05 -9.84 7.66
CA VAL A 230 -0.82 -8.66 8.11
C VAL A 230 0.10 -7.79 8.97
N PHE A 231 -0.02 -6.46 8.87
CA PHE A 231 0.66 -5.50 9.77
C PHE A 231 2.13 -5.80 10.02
N SER A 232 2.91 -5.89 8.95
CA SER A 232 4.37 -6.00 8.98
C SER A 232 5.02 -7.25 9.57
N SER A 233 4.27 -8.16 10.20
CA SER A 233 4.89 -9.30 10.89
C SER A 233 3.98 -10.48 11.24
N ILE A 234 2.66 -10.41 11.00
CA ILE A 234 1.73 -11.47 11.41
C ILE A 234 1.36 -12.34 10.20
N PRO A 235 1.99 -13.50 9.99
CA PRO A 235 1.57 -14.42 8.93
C PRO A 235 0.17 -14.96 9.19
N PHE A 236 -0.61 -15.17 8.12
CA PHE A 236 -1.95 -15.76 8.12
C PHE A 236 -1.97 -17.27 8.43
N VAL A 237 -1.12 -17.72 9.35
CA VAL A 237 -1.14 -19.10 9.83
C VAL A 237 -1.74 -19.11 11.22
N SER A 238 -2.81 -19.88 11.39
CA SER A 238 -3.36 -20.22 12.71
C SER A 238 -2.30 -21.03 13.45
N TYR A 239 -1.53 -20.37 14.31
CA TYR A 239 -0.62 -21.05 15.23
C TYR A 239 -1.40 -21.55 16.43
N ASP A 240 -1.78 -22.82 16.43
CA ASP A 240 -1.76 -23.53 17.69
C ASP A 240 -0.30 -23.98 17.89
N LYS A 241 0.41 -23.35 18.83
CA LYS A 241 1.89 -23.41 18.91
C LYS A 241 2.42 -24.76 19.40
N ALA A 242 1.59 -25.60 20.00
CA ALA A 242 2.02 -26.86 20.61
C ALA A 242 2.23 -28.01 19.60
N PRO A 243 1.38 -28.24 18.58
CA PRO A 243 1.52 -29.42 17.71
C PRO A 243 2.62 -29.29 16.64
N PHE A 244 2.98 -28.09 16.18
CA PHE A 244 3.91 -27.96 15.04
C PHE A 244 5.38 -28.12 15.40
N MET A 245 5.80 -27.71 16.61
CA MET A 245 7.19 -27.88 17.05
C MET A 245 7.50 -29.34 17.39
N SER A 246 6.53 -30.11 17.88
CA SER A 246 6.71 -31.52 18.25
C SER A 246 6.91 -32.45 17.04
N TYR A 247 6.49 -32.05 15.83
CA TYR A 247 6.72 -32.82 14.60
C TYR A 247 7.94 -32.35 13.76
N GLY A 248 8.78 -31.45 14.29
CA GLY A 248 9.98 -30.99 13.58
C GLY A 248 9.71 -30.08 12.37
N LEU A 249 8.49 -29.55 12.22
CA LEU A 249 8.05 -28.71 11.10
C LEU A 249 8.44 -27.22 11.29
N GLY A 250 9.64 -26.98 11.81
CA GLY A 250 10.18 -25.64 12.02
C GLY A 250 10.23 -24.85 10.71
N LYS A 251 9.62 -23.65 10.69
CA LYS A 251 9.52 -22.71 9.55
C LYS A 251 8.72 -23.19 8.33
N GLN A 252 7.99 -24.29 8.36
CA GLN A 252 7.11 -24.66 7.25
C GLN A 252 5.79 -23.89 7.31
N THR A 253 5.79 -22.66 6.76
CA THR A 253 4.55 -22.10 6.22
C THR A 253 4.21 -22.89 4.96
N THR A 254 3.00 -23.46 4.89
CA THR A 254 2.53 -24.11 3.66
C THR A 254 2.73 -23.16 2.48
N PRO A 255 3.47 -23.54 1.43
CA PRO A 255 3.69 -22.68 0.28
C PRO A 255 2.35 -22.42 -0.41
N TYR A 256 2.14 -21.18 -0.82
CA TYR A 256 0.96 -20.75 -1.55
C TYR A 256 1.36 -20.30 -2.94
N ARG A 257 0.46 -20.36 -3.93
CA ARG A 257 0.75 -19.69 -5.19
C ARG A 257 0.84 -18.19 -5.00
N LEU A 258 1.68 -17.55 -5.81
CA LEU A 258 1.84 -16.10 -5.82
C LEU A 258 0.48 -15.39 -5.91
N GLU A 259 -0.38 -15.83 -6.82
CA GLU A 259 -1.71 -15.26 -7.00
C GLU A 259 -2.59 -15.39 -5.74
N THR A 260 -2.53 -16.54 -5.06
CA THR A 260 -3.25 -16.76 -3.79
C THR A 260 -2.80 -15.77 -2.73
N VAL A 261 -1.48 -15.55 -2.60
CA VAL A 261 -0.90 -14.61 -1.63
C VAL A 261 -1.27 -13.17 -1.99
N GLU A 262 -1.15 -12.80 -3.27
CA GLU A 262 -1.49 -11.48 -3.80
C GLU A 262 -2.97 -11.14 -3.52
N LYS A 263 -3.90 -12.01 -3.93
CA LYS A 263 -5.35 -11.82 -3.72
C LYS A 263 -5.71 -11.72 -2.25
N ALA A 264 -5.17 -12.61 -1.41
CA ALA A 264 -5.44 -12.57 0.02
C ALA A 264 -4.94 -11.26 0.67
N ALA A 265 -3.75 -10.78 0.27
CA ALA A 265 -3.22 -9.51 0.74
C ALA A 265 -4.03 -8.31 0.22
N ALA A 266 -4.52 -8.37 -1.02
CA ALA A 266 -5.38 -7.33 -1.61
C ALA A 266 -6.70 -7.18 -0.84
N ALA A 267 -7.40 -8.29 -0.63
CA ALA A 267 -8.65 -8.35 0.11
C ALA A 267 -8.51 -7.83 1.54
N LEU A 268 -7.41 -8.17 2.20
CA LEU A 268 -7.13 -7.64 3.53
C LEU A 268 -6.92 -6.11 3.52
N ASN A 269 -6.09 -5.60 2.60
CA ASN A 269 -5.88 -4.15 2.52
C ASN A 269 -7.19 -3.43 2.20
N TRP A 270 -8.03 -4.00 1.34
CA TRP A 270 -9.37 -3.50 1.06
C TRP A 270 -10.23 -3.45 2.33
N LEU A 271 -10.21 -4.49 3.17
CA LEU A 271 -10.94 -4.47 4.46
C LEU A 271 -10.42 -3.40 5.42
N LEU A 272 -9.09 -3.18 5.44
CA LEU A 272 -8.47 -2.16 6.29
C LEU A 272 -8.76 -0.73 5.82
N GLU A 273 -8.98 -0.54 4.52
CA GLU A 273 -9.30 0.78 3.93
C GLU A 273 -10.80 1.10 3.98
N ASN A 274 -11.68 0.12 4.19
CA ASN A 274 -13.12 0.33 4.27
C ASN A 274 -13.61 0.41 5.72
N ASP A 275 -13.91 1.63 6.19
CA ASP A 275 -14.40 1.90 7.55
C ASP A 275 -15.69 1.17 7.92
N SER A 276 -16.51 0.80 6.93
CA SER A 276 -17.72 -0.01 7.11
C SER A 276 -17.43 -1.44 7.56
N CYS A 277 -16.20 -1.91 7.34
CA CYS A 277 -15.70 -3.19 7.79
C CYS A 277 -14.91 -2.99 9.09
N HIS A 278 -15.60 -2.72 10.21
CA HIS A 278 -14.93 -2.61 11.52
C HIS A 278 -14.23 -3.92 11.92
N MET A 279 -12.98 -4.07 11.51
CA MET A 279 -12.04 -5.00 12.12
C MET A 279 -11.59 -4.39 13.45
N ARG A 280 -12.26 -4.76 14.55
CA ARG A 280 -11.72 -4.52 15.89
C ARG A 280 -10.57 -5.52 16.12
N SER A 281 -9.33 -5.08 15.91
CA SER A 281 -8.17 -5.82 16.39
C SER A 281 -8.06 -5.64 17.91
N SER A 282 -8.69 -6.51 18.69
CA SER A 282 -8.29 -6.67 20.09
C SER A 282 -6.99 -7.45 20.10
N ALA A 283 -5.92 -6.84 20.61
CA ALA A 283 -4.66 -7.52 20.87
C ALA A 283 -4.94 -8.80 21.69
N GLY A 284 -4.76 -9.97 21.07
CA GLY A 284 -4.81 -11.27 21.76
C GLY A 284 -6.03 -12.17 21.53
N ALA A 285 -7.05 -11.82 20.76
CA ALA A 285 -8.16 -12.76 20.51
C ALA A 285 -8.83 -12.58 19.13
N GLY A 286 -8.80 -13.66 18.34
CA GLY A 286 -9.70 -14.00 17.22
C GLY A 286 -10.19 -12.91 16.28
N TRP A 287 -9.79 -13.01 15.00
CA TRP A 287 -10.40 -12.25 13.90
C TRP A 287 -11.88 -12.64 13.73
N ARG A 288 -12.78 -11.67 13.86
CA ARG A 288 -14.20 -11.86 13.54
C ARG A 288 -14.54 -10.95 12.35
N VAL A 289 -14.68 -11.54 11.16
CA VAL A 289 -15.24 -10.83 10.00
C VAL A 289 -16.74 -10.65 10.28
N CYS A 290 -17.19 -9.42 10.50
CA CYS A 290 -18.61 -9.14 10.57
C CYS A 290 -19.22 -9.43 9.19
N ARG A 291 -20.06 -10.47 9.11
CA ARG A 291 -20.98 -10.66 7.98
C ARG A 291 -22.02 -9.54 8.04
N THR A 292 -21.76 -8.43 7.38
CA THR A 292 -22.77 -7.45 6.96
C THR A 292 -22.75 -7.35 5.45
N LEU A 293 -23.08 -8.45 4.79
CA LEU A 293 -23.54 -8.47 3.41
C LEU A 293 -24.77 -9.39 3.37
N GLY A 294 -25.94 -8.78 3.21
CA GLY A 294 -27.22 -9.49 3.10
C GLY A 294 -28.32 -8.91 3.97
N GLY A 295 -28.79 -7.71 3.63
CA GLY A 295 -30.12 -7.28 4.05
C GLY A 295 -31.17 -8.05 3.26
N GLN A 296 -31.66 -9.14 3.83
CA GLN A 296 -33.03 -9.63 3.71
C GLN A 296 -33.27 -10.64 4.83
N GLY A 297 -34.28 -10.38 5.65
CA GLY A 297 -34.46 -10.98 6.95
C GLY A 297 -34.74 -12.48 6.92
N PHE A 298 -34.20 -13.20 7.90
CA PHE A 298 -34.91 -14.26 8.61
C PHE A 298 -34.38 -14.29 10.04
N ALA A 299 -35.27 -14.00 10.99
CA ALA A 299 -35.01 -14.19 12.40
C ALA A 299 -35.00 -15.69 12.69
N HIS A 300 -33.82 -16.29 12.87
CA HIS A 300 -33.66 -17.49 13.68
C HIS A 300 -32.21 -17.57 14.17
N ARG A 301 -32.03 -17.45 15.49
CA ARG A 301 -30.78 -17.80 16.18
C ARG A 301 -30.73 -19.32 16.34
N PRO A 302 -29.69 -20.03 15.87
CA PRO A 302 -29.38 -21.34 16.43
C PRO A 302 -28.54 -21.13 17.69
N ARG A 303 -29.06 -21.55 18.85
CA ARG A 303 -28.23 -21.86 20.03
C ARG A 303 -27.57 -23.21 19.76
N PHE A 304 -26.25 -23.25 19.65
CA PHE A 304 -25.51 -24.49 19.86
C PHE A 304 -25.10 -24.54 21.34
N SER A 305 -25.71 -25.48 22.08
CA SER A 305 -25.31 -25.85 23.43
C SER A 305 -24.19 -26.87 23.35
N LEU A 306 -23.09 -26.60 24.06
CA LEU A 306 -21.99 -27.53 24.31
C LEU A 306 -22.39 -28.41 25.50
N GLU A 307 -23.16 -29.47 25.26
CA GLU A 307 -23.44 -30.51 26.26
C GLU A 307 -23.96 -31.76 25.54
N SER A 308 -23.07 -32.72 25.29
CA SER A 308 -23.35 -34.17 25.15
C SER A 308 -22.17 -34.91 24.51
N LEU A 309 -21.11 -35.14 25.30
CA LEU A 309 -20.28 -36.33 25.12
C LEU A 309 -20.21 -37.01 26.48
N GLY A 310 -21.26 -37.81 26.75
CA GLY A 310 -21.23 -38.81 27.80
C GLY A 310 -20.25 -39.91 27.39
N LEU A 311 -19.14 -40.00 28.11
CA LEU A 311 -18.28 -41.18 28.13
C LEU A 311 -18.97 -42.20 29.03
N ASP A 312 -19.62 -43.18 28.41
CA ASP A 312 -20.08 -44.38 29.11
C ASP A 312 -18.99 -45.44 28.97
N SER A 313 -18.29 -45.67 30.07
CA SER A 313 -17.29 -46.72 30.21
C SER A 313 -17.97 -48.03 30.58
N SER A 314 -18.07 -48.98 29.66
CA SER A 314 -18.26 -50.40 30.02
C SER A 314 -17.97 -51.38 28.88
N ARG A 315 -17.07 -52.35 29.17
CA ARG A 315 -16.95 -53.73 28.64
C ARG A 315 -16.54 -53.86 27.15
N GLN A 316 -15.56 -54.69 26.74
CA GLN A 316 -14.85 -55.86 27.30
C GLN A 316 -13.35 -55.76 26.99
#